data_AF-A0A8J4IS09-F1
#
_entry.id   AF-A0A8J4IS09-F1
#
_cell.length_a   1.000
_cell.length_b   1.000
_cell.length_c   1.000
_cell.angle_alpha   90.00
_cell.angle_beta   90.00
_cell.angle_gamma   90.00
#
_symmetry.space_group_name_H-M   'P 1'
#
loop_
_entity.id
_entity.type
_entity.pdbx_description
1 polymer ?
#
loop_
_entity_poly.entity_id
_entity_poly.type
_entity_poly.pdbx_seq_one_letter_code
_entity_poly.pdbx_strand_id
1 'polypeptide(L)'
;AAVHQFFGVLRRREPAGLAYSGRLLARLSAVSPAAAKAVLQQLVEGALRGGNAELFGGGGGGKPEGEGNGREGPGDVSLLDVNRRFTAAVNFAGGVWSVSHAGVIGRGLKPPAGGDERGPEELAHNVQTFLSLLLRCCRGTRPGETSPEPSALGINPEAAKAVAAALVESVCPEAAGGELVWPPEEQARGTVERDLRICRRFR
;
A
#
# COMPACT_ATOMS: atom_id res chain seq x y z
N ALA A 1 -0.99 16.53 -4.48
CA ALA A 1 0.29 17.23 -4.20
C ALA A 1 0.75 17.09 -2.75
N ALA A 2 0.02 17.60 -1.75
CA ALA A 2 0.46 17.60 -0.34
C ALA A 2 0.62 16.19 0.29
N VAL A 3 -0.29 15.25 0.00
CA VAL A 3 -0.20 13.86 0.47
C VAL A 3 1.01 13.13 -0.14
N HIS A 4 1.25 13.31 -1.43
CA HIS A 4 2.45 12.78 -2.10
C HIS A 4 3.73 13.34 -1.47
N GLN A 5 3.77 14.64 -1.17
CA GLN A 5 4.90 15.26 -0.48
C GLN A 5 5.10 14.68 0.92
N PHE A 6 4.03 14.45 1.69
CA PHE A 6 4.11 13.82 3.00
C PHE A 6 4.79 12.44 2.93
N PHE A 7 4.35 11.54 2.05
CA PHE A 7 4.97 10.23 1.88
C PHE A 7 6.40 10.31 1.33
N GLY A 8 6.68 11.24 0.42
CA GLY A 8 8.03 11.46 -0.10
C GLY A 8 9.01 11.90 0.98
N VAL A 9 8.60 12.81 1.85
CA VAL A 9 9.40 13.29 2.99
C VAL A 9 9.52 12.21 4.07
N LEU A 10 8.46 11.43 4.32
CA LEU A 10 8.50 10.28 5.24
C LEU A 10 9.54 9.25 4.79
N ARG A 11 9.62 8.98 3.49
CA ARG A 11 10.64 8.10 2.91
C ARG A 11 12.06 8.65 3.06
N ARG A 12 12.24 9.98 2.98
CA ARG A 12 13.54 10.68 3.12
C ARG A 12 13.95 10.92 4.58
N ARG A 13 13.06 10.68 5.54
CA ARG A 13 13.29 10.90 6.99
C ARG A 13 13.64 12.35 7.34
N GLU A 14 13.01 13.31 6.66
CA GLU A 14 13.24 14.76 6.89
C GLU A 14 12.23 15.33 7.91
N PRO A 15 12.59 15.53 9.19
CA PRO A 15 11.62 15.86 10.25
C PRO A 15 10.96 17.24 10.05
N ALA A 16 11.70 18.22 9.54
CA ALA A 16 11.15 19.56 9.25
C ALA A 16 10.09 19.52 8.14
N GLY A 17 10.32 18.71 7.11
CA GLY A 17 9.36 18.50 6.02
C GLY A 17 8.10 17.78 6.50
N LEU A 18 8.23 16.84 7.44
CA LEU A 18 7.10 16.11 8.01
C LEU A 18 6.20 17.05 8.82
N ALA A 19 6.81 17.92 9.62
CA ALA A 19 6.08 18.94 10.36
C ALA A 19 5.35 19.91 9.42
N TYR A 20 6.00 20.37 8.34
CA TYR A 20 5.40 21.28 7.37
C TYR A 20 4.23 20.63 6.60
N SER A 21 4.46 19.47 6.00
CA SER A 21 3.44 18.72 5.25
C SER A 21 2.27 18.31 6.14
N GLY A 22 2.54 17.85 7.36
CA GLY A 22 1.51 17.50 8.34
C GLY A 22 0.67 18.70 8.81
N ARG A 23 1.29 19.88 8.98
CA ARG A 23 0.55 21.12 9.26
C ARG A 23 -0.30 21.58 8.08
N LEU A 24 0.25 21.51 6.86
CA LEU A 24 -0.48 21.87 5.64
C LEU A 24 -1.70 20.99 5.46
N LEU A 25 -1.56 19.66 5.58
CA LEU A 25 -2.68 18.72 5.45
C LEU A 25 -3.76 18.95 6.51
N ALA A 26 -3.37 19.21 7.76
CA ALA A 26 -4.32 19.54 8.82
C ALA A 26 -5.05 20.88 8.58
N ARG A 27 -4.38 21.88 8.02
CA ARG A 27 -5.04 23.14 7.63
C ARG A 27 -6.00 22.93 6.47
N LEU A 28 -5.61 22.15 5.47
CA LEU A 28 -6.46 21.83 4.32
C LEU A 28 -7.70 21.03 4.74
N SER A 29 -7.56 20.05 5.63
CA SER A 29 -8.70 19.30 6.16
C SER A 29 -9.66 20.17 6.98
N ALA A 30 -9.17 21.24 7.60
CA ALA A 30 -10.00 22.16 8.37
C ALA A 30 -10.82 23.15 7.51
N VAL A 31 -10.54 23.26 6.20
CA VAL A 31 -11.22 24.24 5.32
C VAL A 31 -12.70 23.92 5.13
N SER A 32 -13.03 22.64 4.91
CA SER A 32 -14.41 22.19 4.74
C SER A 32 -14.54 20.69 5.02
N PRO A 33 -15.74 20.18 5.35
CA PRO A 33 -15.97 18.74 5.53
C PRO A 33 -15.60 17.91 4.29
N ALA A 34 -15.85 18.45 3.09
CA ALA A 34 -15.47 17.80 1.84
C ALA A 34 -13.94 17.72 1.67
N ALA A 35 -13.22 18.79 2.05
CA ALA A 35 -11.75 18.79 2.04
C ALA A 35 -11.19 17.80 3.08
N ALA A 36 -11.77 17.74 4.28
CA ALA A 36 -11.41 16.74 5.29
C ALA A 36 -11.55 15.32 4.75
N LYS A 37 -12.71 14.99 4.18
CA LYS A 37 -12.98 13.68 3.57
C LYS A 37 -11.95 13.35 2.49
N ALA A 38 -11.69 14.27 1.57
CA ALA A 38 -10.72 14.07 0.49
C ALA A 38 -9.30 13.85 1.01
N VAL A 39 -8.85 14.63 1.99
CA VAL A 39 -7.52 14.47 2.61
C VAL A 39 -7.40 13.12 3.30
N LEU A 40 -8.38 12.73 4.10
CA LEU A 40 -8.39 11.46 4.83
C LEU A 40 -8.40 10.26 3.88
N GLN A 41 -9.24 10.31 2.85
CA GLN A 41 -9.29 9.27 1.82
C GLN A 41 -7.95 9.11 1.11
N GLN A 42 -7.34 10.21 0.65
CA GLN A 42 -6.04 10.17 -0.02
C GLN A 42 -4.90 9.68 0.90
N LEU A 43 -4.96 9.98 2.20
CA LEU A 43 -3.99 9.49 3.18
C LEU A 43 -4.12 7.97 3.39
N VAL A 44 -5.34 7.47 3.58
CA VAL A 44 -5.60 6.03 3.77
C VAL A 44 -5.22 5.24 2.52
N GLU A 45 -5.71 5.66 1.35
CA GLU A 45 -5.38 5.03 0.08
C GLU A 45 -3.86 5.07 -0.20
N GLY A 46 -3.22 6.21 0.08
CA GLY A 46 -1.80 6.40 -0.14
C GLY A 46 -0.91 5.55 0.78
N ALA A 47 -1.38 5.23 1.99
CA ALA A 47 -0.67 4.36 2.92
C ALA A 47 -0.80 2.88 2.57
N LEU A 48 -1.93 2.47 1.97
CA LEU A 48 -2.20 1.06 1.63
C LEU A 48 -1.75 0.67 0.20
N ARG A 49 -1.36 1.63 -0.64
CA ARG A 49 -0.97 1.37 -2.04
C ARG A 49 0.54 1.23 -2.24
N GLY A 50 0.90 0.17 -2.97
CA GLY A 50 2.21 -0.01 -3.62
C GLY A 50 3.39 0.20 -2.69
N GLY A 51 4.42 0.90 -3.18
CA GLY A 51 5.67 1.11 -2.44
C GLY A 51 5.54 1.95 -1.17
N ASN A 52 4.42 2.62 -0.90
CA ASN A 52 4.22 3.33 0.37
C ASN A 52 3.79 2.39 1.51
N ALA A 53 3.17 1.25 1.19
CA ALA A 53 2.79 0.26 2.19
C ALA A 53 4.02 -0.27 2.95
N GLU A 54 5.16 -0.37 2.27
CA GLU A 54 6.47 -0.74 2.85
C GLU A 54 6.91 0.21 3.97
N LEU A 55 6.49 1.49 3.95
CA LEU A 55 6.80 2.44 5.01
C LEU A 55 6.15 2.05 6.35
N PHE A 56 5.10 1.23 6.31
CA PHE A 56 4.27 0.83 7.44
C PHE A 56 4.30 -0.67 7.71
N GLY A 57 5.22 -1.41 7.07
CA GLY A 57 5.36 -2.86 7.25
C GLY A 57 4.51 -3.70 6.29
N GLY A 58 3.83 -3.07 5.33
CA GLY A 58 3.22 -3.79 4.22
C GLY A 58 4.31 -4.43 3.37
N GLY A 59 4.33 -5.77 3.31
CA GLY A 59 5.29 -6.47 2.47
C GLY A 59 5.13 -6.04 1.01
N GLY A 60 6.21 -5.59 0.38
CA GLY A 60 6.32 -5.40 -1.08
C GLY A 60 6.21 -6.71 -1.87
N GLY A 61 5.46 -7.69 -1.35
CA GLY A 61 5.29 -9.04 -1.84
C GLY A 61 4.08 -9.15 -2.76
N GLY A 62 4.25 -8.67 -3.99
CA GLY A 62 3.36 -8.99 -5.10
C GLY A 62 2.90 -7.77 -5.89
N LYS A 63 3.56 -7.47 -7.02
CA LYS A 63 3.01 -8.14 -8.23
C LYS A 63 1.51 -8.41 -8.15
N PRO A 64 0.55 -7.49 -8.43
CA PRO A 64 -0.83 -7.93 -8.63
C PRO A 64 -0.81 -9.11 -9.59
N GLU A 65 -1.17 -10.30 -9.09
CA GLU A 65 -1.47 -11.48 -9.89
C GLU A 65 -2.67 -11.10 -10.77
N GLY A 66 -2.39 -10.58 -11.96
CA GLY A 66 -3.41 -10.01 -12.83
C GLY A 66 -2.85 -9.21 -14.01
N GLU A 67 -1.63 -8.68 -13.92
CA GLU A 67 -0.96 -8.09 -15.08
C GLU A 67 0.31 -8.85 -15.40
N GLY A 68 0.16 -9.85 -16.28
CA GLY A 68 1.22 -10.27 -17.20
C GLY A 68 1.56 -9.13 -18.16
N ASN A 69 1.99 -7.99 -17.63
CA ASN A 69 2.51 -6.90 -18.43
C ASN A 69 4.03 -6.86 -18.20
N GLY A 70 4.74 -7.37 -19.20
CA GLY A 70 6.19 -7.31 -19.33
C GLY A 70 6.67 -5.87 -19.34
N ARG A 71 6.84 -5.31 -18.14
CA ARG A 71 7.60 -4.09 -17.89
C ARG A 71 8.70 -4.41 -16.88
N GLU A 72 9.63 -5.26 -17.32
CA GLU A 72 11.04 -4.87 -17.19
C GLU A 72 11.20 -3.68 -18.14
N GLY A 73 11.65 -2.54 -17.62
CA GLY A 73 11.97 -1.41 -18.49
C GLY A 73 12.96 -1.85 -19.58
N PRO A 74 12.90 -1.30 -20.80
CA PRO A 74 13.85 -1.63 -21.86
C PRO A 74 15.21 -1.04 -21.50
N GLY A 75 15.95 -1.77 -20.66
CA GLY A 75 17.31 -1.47 -20.23
C GLY A 75 18.22 -2.62 -20.63
N ASP A 76 18.58 -2.63 -21.91
CA ASP A 76 19.85 -3.14 -22.44
C ASP A 76 20.29 -4.57 -22.06
N VAL A 77 19.35 -5.51 -21.95
CA VAL A 77 19.71 -6.93 -21.95
C VAL A 77 19.91 -7.38 -23.39
N SER A 78 21.15 -7.26 -23.86
CA SER A 78 21.59 -7.79 -25.15
C SER A 78 21.33 -9.31 -25.20
N LEU A 79 20.40 -9.71 -26.06
CA LEU A 79 20.11 -11.13 -26.31
C LEU A 79 21.36 -11.89 -26.79
N LEU A 80 22.30 -11.20 -27.44
CA LEU A 80 23.58 -11.77 -27.85
C LEU A 80 24.45 -12.13 -26.64
N ASP A 81 24.50 -11.30 -25.61
CA ASP A 81 25.28 -11.57 -24.40
C ASP A 81 24.65 -12.67 -23.54
N VAL A 82 23.32 -12.73 -23.51
CA VAL A 82 22.57 -13.85 -22.91
C VAL A 82 22.88 -15.14 -23.67
N ASN A 83 22.76 -15.15 -25.00
CA ASN A 83 23.01 -16.33 -25.83
C ASN A 83 24.46 -16.82 -25.75
N ARG A 84 25.45 -15.91 -25.73
CA ARG A 84 26.88 -16.27 -25.57
C ARG A 84 27.16 -17.09 -24.32
N ARG A 85 26.49 -16.78 -23.20
CA ARG A 85 26.60 -17.54 -21.94
C ARG A 85 26.03 -18.96 -22.06
N PHE A 86 24.96 -19.13 -22.82
CA PHE A 86 24.36 -20.44 -23.05
C PHE A 86 25.14 -21.27 -24.09
N THR A 87 25.64 -20.67 -25.16
CA THR A 87 26.39 -21.37 -26.22
C THR A 87 27.76 -21.87 -25.74
N ALA A 88 28.45 -21.11 -24.88
CA ALA A 88 29.77 -21.50 -24.36
C ALA A 88 29.75 -22.72 -23.42
N ALA A 89 28.59 -23.07 -22.86
CA ALA A 89 28.42 -24.18 -21.91
C ALA A 89 27.98 -25.49 -22.57
N VAL A 90 27.72 -25.49 -23.89
CA VAL A 90 27.29 -26.68 -24.63
C VAL A 90 28.49 -27.25 -25.39
N ASN A 91 29.00 -28.39 -24.94
CA ASN A 91 30.11 -29.09 -25.61
C ASN A 91 29.62 -29.76 -26.90
N PHE A 92 29.81 -29.10 -28.06
CA PHE A 92 29.43 -29.60 -29.39
C PHE A 92 30.45 -30.56 -30.02
N ALA A 93 31.16 -31.36 -29.23
CA ALA A 93 32.12 -32.33 -29.75
C ALA A 93 31.40 -33.55 -30.37
N GLY A 94 30.93 -33.39 -31.61
CA GLY A 94 30.61 -34.49 -32.53
C GLY A 94 29.25 -35.17 -32.37
N GLY A 95 28.22 -34.66 -33.06
CA GLY A 95 27.01 -35.44 -33.38
C GLY A 95 25.69 -34.69 -33.26
N VAL A 96 24.76 -34.97 -34.19
CA VAL A 96 23.40 -34.41 -34.30
C VAL A 96 22.61 -34.70 -33.02
N TRP A 97 22.46 -33.72 -32.12
CA TRP A 97 21.81 -33.92 -30.83
C TRP A 97 20.64 -32.97 -30.58
N SER A 98 19.56 -33.54 -30.05
CA SER A 98 18.50 -32.80 -29.38
C SER A 98 19.01 -32.25 -28.04
N VAL A 99 18.52 -31.08 -27.65
CA VAL A 99 18.78 -30.53 -26.31
C VAL A 99 18.17 -31.48 -25.27
N SER A 100 18.91 -31.81 -24.20
CA SER A 100 18.49 -32.82 -23.20
C SER A 100 17.25 -32.44 -22.38
N HIS A 101 16.66 -31.26 -22.60
CA HIS A 101 15.43 -30.79 -21.98
C HIS A 101 14.48 -30.21 -23.04
N ALA A 102 13.17 -30.40 -22.87
CA ALA A 102 12.14 -29.93 -23.78
C ALA A 102 11.81 -28.42 -23.67
N GLY A 103 12.75 -27.62 -23.13
CA GLY A 103 12.57 -26.21 -22.79
C GLY A 103 12.52 -25.92 -21.28
N VAL A 104 12.47 -24.64 -20.91
CA VAL A 104 12.36 -24.17 -19.54
C VAL A 104 10.94 -23.65 -19.31
N ILE A 105 10.30 -24.10 -18.22
CA ILE A 105 9.03 -23.50 -17.78
C ILE A 105 9.36 -22.23 -16.98
N GLY A 106 8.92 -21.08 -17.48
CA GLY A 106 9.11 -19.78 -16.83
C GLY A 106 10.51 -19.21 -17.01
N ARG A 107 11.01 -18.47 -16.00
CA ARG A 107 12.30 -17.75 -16.03
C ARG A 107 13.42 -18.46 -15.24
N GLY A 108 13.19 -19.66 -14.75
CA GLY A 108 14.12 -20.36 -13.85
C GLY A 108 14.02 -19.87 -12.41
N LEU A 109 15.13 -19.97 -11.66
CA LEU A 109 15.19 -19.61 -10.24
C LEU A 109 14.76 -18.15 -10.03
N LYS A 110 13.76 -17.94 -9.16
CA LYS A 110 13.29 -16.60 -8.81
C LYS A 110 14.42 -15.89 -8.06
N PRO A 111 14.93 -14.75 -8.56
CA PRO A 111 15.94 -14.00 -7.84
C PRO A 111 15.39 -13.60 -6.45
N PRO A 112 16.25 -13.59 -5.42
CA PRO A 112 15.80 -13.22 -4.08
C PRO A 112 15.12 -11.87 -4.13
N ALA A 113 13.97 -11.76 -3.48
CA ALA A 113 13.28 -10.48 -3.36
C ALA A 113 14.20 -9.54 -2.56
N GLY A 114 14.78 -8.55 -3.23
CA GLY A 114 15.58 -7.51 -2.59
C GLY A 114 14.68 -6.58 -1.80
N GLY A 115 14.37 -6.95 -0.56
CA GLY A 115 13.70 -6.09 0.40
C GLY A 115 14.71 -5.65 1.45
N ASP A 116 15.02 -4.36 1.49
CA ASP A 116 15.71 -3.74 2.61
C ASP A 116 14.71 -3.72 3.77
N GLU A 117 14.78 -4.72 4.67
CA GLU A 117 13.87 -4.81 5.81
C GLU A 117 14.09 -3.59 6.72
N ARG A 118 13.11 -2.69 6.74
CA ARG A 118 13.10 -1.55 7.66
C ARG A 118 13.03 -2.05 9.09
N GLY A 119 13.84 -1.46 9.98
CA GLY A 119 13.85 -1.82 11.39
C GLY A 119 12.49 -1.58 12.06
N PRO A 120 12.12 -2.38 13.08
CA PRO A 120 10.82 -2.31 13.74
C PRO A 120 10.54 -0.94 14.39
N GLU A 121 11.59 -0.26 14.87
CA GLU A 121 11.49 1.08 15.45
C GLU A 121 11.10 2.14 14.40
N GLU A 122 11.63 2.03 13.17
CA GLU A 122 11.28 2.94 12.08
C GLU A 122 9.82 2.75 11.67
N LEU A 123 9.37 1.50 11.59
CA LEU A 123 7.97 1.18 11.27
C LEU A 123 7.04 1.77 12.33
N ALA A 124 7.34 1.57 13.61
CA ALA A 124 6.58 2.13 14.72
C ALA A 124 6.54 3.67 14.65
N HIS A 125 7.66 4.32 14.35
CA HIS A 125 7.74 5.76 14.19
C HIS A 125 6.87 6.28 13.03
N ASN A 126 6.90 5.60 11.88
CA ASN A 126 6.10 5.96 10.71
C ASN A 126 4.61 5.80 11.00
N VAL A 127 4.20 4.68 11.60
CA VAL A 127 2.81 4.43 12.02
C VAL A 127 2.36 5.50 13.00
N GLN A 128 3.16 5.82 14.02
CA GLN A 128 2.83 6.85 15.00
C GLN A 128 2.68 8.23 14.35
N THR A 129 3.58 8.59 13.43
CA THR A 129 3.53 9.85 12.69
C THR A 129 2.28 9.95 11.82
N PHE A 130 1.94 8.86 11.14
CA PHE A 130 0.75 8.78 10.29
C PHE A 130 -0.55 8.85 11.10
N LEU A 131 -0.66 8.08 12.20
CA LEU A 131 -1.82 8.13 13.10
C LEU A 131 -1.98 9.51 13.74
N SER A 132 -0.88 10.14 14.16
CA SER A 132 -0.90 11.50 14.70
C SER A 132 -1.42 12.51 13.69
N LEU A 133 -1.07 12.35 12.41
CA LEU A 133 -1.58 13.19 11.32
C LEU A 133 -3.06 12.92 11.06
N LEU A 134 -3.49 11.66 10.95
CA LEU A 134 -4.90 11.30 10.76
C LEU A 134 -5.77 11.89 11.86
N LEU A 135 -5.36 11.71 13.13
CA LEU A 135 -6.08 12.28 14.27
C LEU A 135 -6.18 13.81 14.20
N ARG A 136 -5.12 14.49 13.75
CA ARG A 136 -5.15 15.95 13.55
C ARG A 136 -6.11 16.36 12.43
N CYS A 137 -6.19 15.59 11.35
CA CYS A 137 -7.13 15.83 10.25
C CYS A 137 -8.58 15.50 10.63
N CYS A 138 -8.80 14.55 11.55
CA CYS A 138 -10.12 14.19 12.05
C CYS A 138 -10.66 15.15 13.11
N ARG A 139 -9.80 15.98 13.71
CA ARG A 139 -10.20 17.05 14.63
C ARG A 139 -10.72 18.23 13.82
N GLY A 140 -12.04 18.37 13.73
CA GLY A 140 -12.64 19.53 13.11
C GLY A 140 -12.41 20.78 13.98
N THR A 141 -11.95 21.87 13.39
CA THR A 141 -12.11 23.19 14.02
C THR A 141 -13.57 23.59 13.88
N ARG A 142 -14.39 23.40 14.92
CA ARG A 142 -15.75 23.95 14.93
C ARG A 142 -15.65 25.46 15.20
N PRO A 143 -16.05 26.33 14.26
CA PRO A 143 -16.12 27.75 14.54
C PRO A 143 -17.29 27.97 15.50
N GLY A 144 -17.01 28.32 16.75
CA GLY A 144 -18.01 28.74 17.74
C GLY A 144 -18.21 27.86 18.97
N GLU A 145 -17.47 26.75 19.15
CA GLU A 145 -17.57 25.96 20.40
C GLU A 145 -16.58 26.45 21.46
N THR A 146 -16.97 27.50 22.17
CA THR A 146 -16.48 27.83 23.52
C THR A 146 -17.23 26.97 24.55
N SER A 147 -17.00 25.65 24.54
CA SER A 147 -17.41 24.80 25.65
C SER A 147 -16.17 24.27 26.37
N PRO A 148 -16.04 24.45 27.69
CA PRO A 148 -14.88 24.04 28.47
C PRO A 148 -14.97 22.58 28.94
N GLU A 149 -15.68 21.71 28.22
CA GLU A 149 -15.79 20.30 28.57
C GLU A 149 -14.84 19.46 27.71
N PRO A 150 -13.82 18.81 28.29
CA PRO A 150 -12.86 18.00 27.57
C PRO A 150 -13.53 16.69 27.15
N SER A 151 -14.31 16.72 26.08
CA SER A 151 -14.73 15.48 25.42
C SER A 151 -13.48 14.76 24.93
N ALA A 152 -13.24 13.59 25.53
CA ALA A 152 -12.08 12.74 25.28
C ALA A 152 -11.79 12.65 23.77
N LEU A 153 -10.62 13.17 23.38
CA LEU A 153 -10.00 13.12 22.04
C LEU A 153 -10.54 14.04 20.93
N GLY A 154 -11.79 14.53 20.99
CA GLY A 154 -12.31 15.55 20.06
C GLY A 154 -12.34 15.15 18.57
N ILE A 155 -12.61 13.87 18.28
CA ILE A 155 -12.62 13.32 16.91
C ILE A 155 -13.99 13.56 16.27
N ASN A 156 -14.03 14.13 15.07
CA ASN A 156 -15.27 14.30 14.31
C ASN A 156 -15.77 12.94 13.80
N PRO A 157 -17.03 12.53 14.10
CA PRO A 157 -17.57 11.23 13.67
C PRO A 157 -17.64 11.08 12.15
N GLU A 158 -17.94 12.16 11.41
CA GLU A 158 -17.96 12.13 9.94
C GLU A 158 -16.56 11.91 9.35
N ALA A 159 -15.53 12.47 10.00
CA ALA A 159 -14.15 12.23 9.61
C ALA A 159 -13.71 10.78 9.89
N ALA A 160 -14.11 10.22 11.05
CA ALA A 160 -13.86 8.83 11.36
C ALA A 160 -14.58 7.88 10.38
N LYS A 161 -15.83 8.20 10.02
CA LYS A 161 -16.59 7.48 8.99
C LYS A 161 -15.92 7.53 7.63
N ALA A 162 -15.35 8.68 7.23
CA ALA A 162 -14.59 8.81 6.00
C ALA A 162 -13.34 7.91 5.98
N VAL A 163 -12.62 7.81 7.10
CA VAL A 163 -11.47 6.90 7.23
C VAL A 163 -11.90 5.44 7.11
N ALA A 164 -12.97 5.05 7.80
CA ALA A 164 -13.51 3.69 7.74
C ALA A 164 -13.97 3.31 6.33
N ALA A 165 -14.69 4.22 5.65
CA ALA A 165 -15.13 4.01 4.27
C ALA A 165 -13.93 3.83 3.32
N ALA A 166 -12.93 4.71 3.39
CA ALA A 166 -11.73 4.61 2.56
C ALA A 166 -10.93 3.31 2.81
N LEU A 167 -10.91 2.82 4.06
CA LEU A 167 -10.28 1.56 4.42
C LEU A 167 -11.02 0.36 3.80
N VAL A 168 -12.34 0.31 3.94
CA VAL A 168 -13.19 -0.75 3.35
C VAL A 168 -13.07 -0.76 1.83
N GLU A 169 -13.13 0.40 1.18
CA GLU A 169 -12.95 0.54 -0.27
C GLU A 169 -11.56 0.07 -0.73
N SER A 170 -10.52 0.28 0.08
CA SER A 170 -9.15 -0.13 -0.24
C SER A 170 -8.89 -1.62 -0.01
N VAL A 171 -9.52 -2.24 1.00
CA VAL A 171 -9.27 -3.63 1.40
C VAL A 171 -10.24 -4.60 0.71
N CYS A 172 -11.52 -4.24 0.60
CA CYS A 172 -12.58 -5.09 0.08
C CYS A 172 -13.63 -4.25 -0.67
N PRO A 173 -13.32 -3.79 -1.90
CA PRO A 173 -14.24 -2.94 -2.67
C PRO A 173 -15.58 -3.62 -2.97
N GLU A 174 -15.60 -4.96 -3.08
CA GLU A 174 -16.83 -5.74 -3.29
C GLU A 174 -17.80 -5.67 -2.10
N ALA A 175 -17.31 -5.35 -0.91
CA ALA A 175 -18.12 -5.16 0.29
C ALA A 175 -18.41 -3.68 0.58
N ALA A 176 -17.89 -2.75 -0.24
CA ALA A 176 -18.17 -1.33 -0.08
C ALA A 176 -19.65 -1.04 -0.37
N GLY A 177 -20.35 -0.47 0.61
CA GLY A 177 -21.79 -0.27 0.52
C GLY A 177 -22.63 -1.53 0.79
N GLY A 178 -22.02 -2.58 1.35
CA GLY A 178 -22.74 -3.75 1.84
C GLY A 178 -23.69 -3.43 2.99
N GLU A 179 -24.62 -4.35 3.25
CA GLU A 179 -25.57 -4.22 4.34
C GLU A 179 -24.86 -4.22 5.70
N LEU A 180 -25.34 -3.38 6.63
CA LEU A 180 -24.85 -3.35 8.01
C LEU A 180 -25.37 -4.52 8.85
N VAL A 181 -26.43 -5.19 8.38
CA VAL A 181 -27.01 -6.35 9.07
C VAL A 181 -26.07 -7.53 8.91
N TRP A 182 -25.68 -8.12 10.04
CA TRP A 182 -24.83 -9.30 10.02
C TRP A 182 -25.60 -10.51 9.48
N PRO A 183 -25.08 -11.21 8.46
CA PRO A 183 -25.78 -12.35 7.87
C PRO A 183 -25.76 -13.57 8.80
N PRO A 184 -26.65 -14.56 8.58
CA PRO A 184 -26.59 -15.84 9.27
C PRO A 184 -25.30 -16.62 8.92
N GLU A 185 -24.92 -17.56 9.76
CA GLU A 185 -23.64 -18.28 9.66
C GLU A 185 -23.51 -19.07 8.35
N GLU A 186 -24.61 -19.63 7.85
CA GLU A 186 -24.64 -20.40 6.60
C GLU A 186 -24.17 -19.57 5.40
N GLN A 187 -24.44 -18.26 5.41
CA GLN A 187 -24.08 -17.36 4.32
C GLN A 187 -22.57 -17.10 4.23
N ALA A 188 -21.83 -17.26 5.33
CA ALA A 188 -20.37 -17.12 5.35
C ALA A 188 -19.68 -18.16 4.45
N ARG A 189 -20.30 -19.32 4.22
CA ARG A 189 -19.80 -20.35 3.30
C ARG A 189 -19.75 -19.86 1.84
N GLY A 190 -20.59 -18.88 1.49
CA GLY A 190 -20.61 -18.27 0.16
C GLY A 190 -19.55 -17.18 -0.05
N THR A 191 -18.92 -16.67 1.00
CA THR A 191 -17.97 -15.54 0.94
C THR A 191 -16.53 -15.90 1.28
N VAL A 192 -16.22 -17.20 1.42
CA VAL A 192 -14.91 -17.69 1.90
C VAL A 192 -13.73 -17.09 1.14
N GLU A 193 -13.79 -17.03 -0.19
CA GLU A 193 -12.70 -16.47 -1.00
C GLU A 193 -12.46 -14.98 -0.71
N ARG A 194 -13.54 -14.20 -0.58
CA ARG A 194 -13.47 -12.79 -0.19
C ARG A 194 -12.88 -12.65 1.21
N ASP A 195 -13.34 -13.45 2.15
CA ASP A 195 -12.92 -13.38 3.55
C ASP A 195 -11.44 -13.79 3.71
N LEU A 196 -10.97 -14.77 2.94
CA LEU A 196 -9.56 -15.13 2.84
C LEU A 196 -8.71 -14.03 2.21
N ARG A 197 -9.20 -13.34 1.16
CA ARG A 197 -8.51 -12.19 0.58
C ARG A 197 -8.37 -11.04 1.58
N ILE A 198 -9.43 -10.77 2.35
CA ILE A 198 -9.39 -9.79 3.44
C ILE A 198 -8.35 -10.21 4.48
N CYS A 199 -8.38 -11.47 4.93
CA CYS A 199 -7.42 -11.99 5.91
C CYS A 199 -5.97 -11.87 5.43
N ARG A 200 -5.70 -12.14 4.15
CA ARG A 200 -4.36 -11.97 3.55
C ARG A 200 -3.88 -10.53 3.50
N ARG A 201 -4.79 -9.54 3.47
CA ARG A 201 -4.42 -8.11 3.52
C ARG A 201 -4.07 -7.63 4.94
N PHE A 202 -4.55 -8.33 5.96
CA PHE A 202 -4.31 -8.01 7.37
C PHE A 202 -3.19 -8.84 8.02
N ARG A 203 -2.63 -9.81 7.30
CA ARG A 203 -1.48 -10.62 7.71
C ARG A 203 -0.23 -10.15 6.98
#